data_AF-A0A1Y1QEK8-F1
#
_entry.id   AF-A0A1Y1QEK8-F1
#
_cell.length_a   1.000
_cell.length_b   1.000
_cell.length_c   1.000
_cell.angle_alpha   90.00
_cell.angle_beta   90.00
_cell.angle_gamma   90.00
#
_symmetry.space_group_name_H-M   'P 1'
#
loop_
_entity.id
_entity.type
_entity.pdbx_description
1 polymer ?
#
loop_
_entity_poly.entity_id
_entity_poly.type
_entity_poly.pdbx_seq_one_letter_code
_entity_poly.pdbx_strand_id
1 'polypeptide(L)'
;MKAILSLAMALTLSACAVAPPSAPSGGVARTANPASMNCLQNRGTLETVQTPQGEQTYCLLPGGKRCEEWDMFRGNCPTRTVNVKMKKFGF
;
A
#
# COMPACT_ATOMS: atom_id res chain seq x y z
N MET A 1 16.71 -0.14 -76.07
CA MET A 1 15.41 -0.50 -75.45
C MET A 1 15.75 -1.15 -74.11
N LYS A 2 15.32 -0.54 -72.99
CA LYS A 2 15.79 -0.85 -71.62
C LYS A 2 15.21 -2.18 -71.10
N ALA A 3 16.07 -3.03 -70.52
CA ALA A 3 15.68 -3.98 -69.48
C ALA A 3 16.90 -4.30 -68.60
N ILE A 4 16.94 -3.74 -67.38
CA ILE A 4 16.79 -4.46 -66.10
C ILE A 4 18.00 -5.33 -65.76
N LEU A 5 18.78 -4.92 -64.76
CA LEU A 5 19.04 -5.72 -63.55
C LEU A 5 19.84 -4.84 -62.56
N SER A 6 19.15 -3.96 -61.86
CA SER A 6 19.70 -3.27 -60.69
C SER A 6 19.68 -4.25 -59.52
N LEU A 7 20.82 -4.87 -59.24
CA LEU A 7 21.03 -5.77 -58.11
C LEU A 7 22.18 -5.24 -57.25
N ALA A 8 21.85 -4.57 -56.15
CA ALA A 8 22.64 -4.56 -54.91
C ALA A 8 21.98 -3.60 -53.92
N MET A 9 20.93 -4.09 -53.28
CA MET A 9 20.41 -3.52 -52.05
C MET A 9 21.38 -3.91 -50.93
N ALA A 10 22.17 -2.96 -50.44
CA ALA A 10 22.98 -3.13 -49.24
C ALA A 10 22.53 -2.09 -48.21
N LEU A 11 21.36 -2.32 -47.62
CA LEU A 11 20.97 -1.69 -46.35
C LEU A 11 21.78 -2.35 -45.23
N THR A 12 22.86 -1.73 -44.78
CA THR A 12 23.47 -2.07 -43.50
C THR A 12 22.89 -1.16 -42.41
N LEU A 13 21.75 -1.57 -41.85
CA LEU A 13 21.23 -0.97 -40.62
C LEU A 13 22.19 -1.33 -39.47
N SER A 14 22.99 -0.36 -39.04
CA SER A 14 23.79 -0.45 -37.82
C SER A 14 22.85 -0.56 -36.61
N ALA A 15 23.06 -1.61 -35.80
CA ALA A 15 22.18 -2.02 -34.72
C ALA A 15 22.13 -0.99 -33.57
N CYS A 16 20.91 -0.74 -33.07
CA CYS A 16 20.64 0.10 -31.91
C CYS A 16 21.30 -0.48 -30.64
N ALA A 17 22.06 0.34 -29.94
CA ALA A 17 22.45 0.07 -28.56
C ALA A 17 21.20 0.15 -27.67
N VAL A 18 20.72 -1.00 -27.19
CA VAL A 18 19.74 -1.07 -26.10
C VAL A 18 20.48 -0.81 -24.80
N ALA A 19 20.37 0.41 -24.27
CA ALA A 19 20.64 0.64 -22.86
C ALA A 19 19.59 -0.14 -22.05
N PRO A 20 19.96 -0.88 -20.99
CA PRO A 20 18.98 -1.47 -20.10
C PRO A 20 18.09 -0.34 -19.54
N PRO A 21 16.78 -0.55 -19.40
CA PRO A 21 15.98 0.38 -18.62
C PRO A 21 16.53 0.36 -17.20
N SER A 22 17.29 1.39 -16.83
CA SER A 22 17.47 1.78 -15.45
C SER A 22 16.08 2.01 -14.89
N ALA A 23 15.50 0.98 -14.29
CA ALA A 23 14.22 1.10 -13.62
C ALA A 23 14.36 2.29 -12.66
N PRO A 24 13.49 3.31 -12.72
CA PRO A 24 13.48 4.29 -11.67
C PRO A 24 13.18 3.52 -10.40
N SER A 25 14.13 3.51 -9.46
CA SER A 25 13.85 3.30 -8.05
C SER A 25 13.03 4.49 -7.57
N GLY A 26 11.84 4.65 -8.15
CA GLY A 26 10.80 5.52 -7.66
C GLY A 26 10.36 4.87 -6.37
N GLY A 27 10.94 5.32 -5.27
CA GLY A 27 10.35 5.16 -3.96
C GLY A 27 8.97 5.79 -4.04
N VAL A 28 7.98 4.98 -4.41
CA VAL A 28 6.58 5.34 -4.29
C VAL A 28 6.45 5.67 -2.82
N ALA A 29 6.24 6.95 -2.51
CA ALA A 29 5.84 7.36 -1.18
C ALA A 29 4.54 6.61 -0.91
N ARG A 30 4.65 5.45 -0.26
CA ARG A 30 3.53 4.62 0.14
C ARG A 30 2.83 5.44 1.20
N THR A 31 1.81 6.18 0.82
CA THR A 31 0.95 6.90 1.76
C THR A 31 0.60 5.93 2.87
N ALA A 32 0.89 6.31 4.12
CA ALA A 32 0.62 5.46 5.27
C ALA A 32 -0.85 5.01 5.24
N ASN A 33 -1.11 3.73 5.55
CA ASN A 33 -2.47 3.22 5.58
C ASN A 33 -3.29 4.04 6.60
N PRO A 34 -4.39 4.69 6.19
CA PRO A 34 -5.18 5.54 7.09
C PRO A 34 -5.77 4.76 8.27
N ALA A 35 -6.14 3.49 8.08
CA ALA A 35 -6.63 2.63 9.16
C ALA A 35 -5.53 2.33 10.18
N SER A 36 -4.32 2.02 9.69
CA SER A 36 -3.14 1.83 10.53
C SER A 36 -2.80 3.10 11.33
N MET A 37 -2.86 4.27 10.70
CA MET A 37 -2.64 5.55 11.39
C MET A 37 -3.70 5.84 12.45
N ASN A 38 -4.98 5.52 12.16
CA ASN A 38 -6.06 5.66 13.13
C ASN A 38 -5.83 4.77 14.36
N CYS A 39 -5.30 3.55 14.19
CA CYS A 39 -4.92 2.70 15.30
C CYS A 39 -3.88 3.34 16.22
N LEU A 40 -2.80 3.85 15.63
CA LEU A 40 -1.72 4.50 16.37
C LEU A 40 -2.21 5.76 17.11
N GLN A 41 -3.07 6.57 16.48
CA GLN A 41 -3.70 7.74 17.11
C GLN A 41 -4.56 7.37 18.34
N ASN A 42 -5.16 6.18 18.31
CA ASN A 42 -5.90 5.62 19.43
C ASN A 42 -5.02 4.97 20.52
N ARG A 43 -3.68 5.11 20.43
CA ARG A 43 -2.68 4.44 21.28
C ARG A 43 -2.73 2.92 21.20
N GLY A 44 -3.26 2.39 20.10
CA GLY A 44 -3.20 0.97 19.84
C GLY A 44 -1.88 0.57 19.18
N THR A 45 -1.71 -0.75 19.04
CA THR A 45 -0.62 -1.38 18.31
C THR A 45 -1.19 -2.21 17.18
N LEU A 46 -0.51 -2.27 16.05
CA LEU A 46 -0.92 -3.08 14.91
C LEU A 46 -0.46 -4.52 15.10
N GLU A 47 -1.37 -5.46 14.86
CA GLU A 47 -1.12 -6.89 14.84
C GLU A 47 -1.57 -7.45 13.50
N THR A 48 -0.62 -7.87 12.69
CA THR A 48 -0.89 -8.45 11.38
C THR A 48 -0.93 -9.97 11.49
N VAL A 49 -2.01 -10.58 11.02
CA VAL A 49 -2.26 -12.02 11.09
C VAL A 49 -2.49 -12.56 9.68
N GLN A 50 -1.84 -13.67 9.35
CA GLN A 50 -2.14 -14.41 8.13
C GLN A 50 -3.38 -15.28 8.32
N THR A 51 -4.33 -15.15 7.42
CA THR A 51 -5.56 -15.94 7.37
C THR A 51 -5.61 -16.70 6.04
N PRO A 52 -6.46 -17.73 5.90
CA PRO A 52 -6.70 -18.38 4.60
C PRO A 52 -7.21 -17.42 3.51
N GLN A 53 -7.77 -16.28 3.92
CA GLN A 53 -8.31 -15.23 3.04
C GLN A 53 -7.28 -14.15 2.70
N GLY A 54 -6.07 -14.22 3.28
CA GLY A 54 -5.00 -13.24 3.12
C GLY A 54 -4.56 -12.63 4.45
N GLU A 55 -3.80 -11.54 4.36
CA GLU A 55 -3.34 -10.79 5.52
C GLU A 55 -4.46 -9.92 6.09
N GLN A 56 -4.64 -9.97 7.41
CA GLN A 56 -5.57 -9.11 8.14
C GLN A 56 -4.86 -8.43 9.30
N THR A 57 -5.04 -7.12 9.41
CA THR A 57 -4.45 -6.33 10.48
C THR A 57 -5.50 -5.96 11.52
N TYR A 58 -5.13 -6.13 12.78
CA TYR A 58 -5.91 -5.76 13.93
C TYR A 58 -5.24 -4.60 14.66
N CYS A 59 -6.06 -3.75 15.27
CA CYS A 59 -5.63 -2.81 16.28
C CYS A 59 -5.84 -3.37 17.68
N LEU A 60 -4.75 -3.52 18.41
CA LEU A 60 -4.70 -3.84 19.83
C LEU A 60 -4.72 -2.56 20.64
N LEU A 61 -5.85 -2.25 21.27
CA LEU A 61 -6.01 -1.07 22.11
C LEU A 61 -5.55 -1.31 23.55
N PRO A 62 -5.17 -0.25 24.27
CA PRO A 62 -4.92 -0.32 25.71
C PRO A 62 -6.12 -0.90 26.46
N GLY A 63 -5.86 -1.79 27.42
CA GLY A 63 -6.91 -2.52 28.13
C GLY A 63 -7.34 -3.83 27.45
N GLY A 64 -6.58 -4.31 26.45
CA GLY A 64 -6.74 -5.65 25.87
C GLY A 64 -7.86 -5.77 24.84
N LYS A 65 -8.42 -4.64 24.37
CA LYS A 65 -9.43 -4.65 23.30
C LYS A 65 -8.74 -4.89 21.96
N ARG A 66 -9.29 -5.77 21.14
CA ARG A 66 -8.82 -6.07 19.79
C ARG A 66 -9.94 -5.77 18.79
N CYS A 67 -9.61 -5.07 17.71
CA CYS A 67 -10.55 -4.76 16.64
C CYS A 67 -9.82 -4.81 15.29
N GLU A 68 -10.49 -5.19 14.21
CA GLU A 68 -9.94 -5.09 12.85
C GLU A 68 -9.69 -3.61 12.48
N GLU A 69 -8.60 -3.32 11.75
CA GLU A 69 -8.17 -1.93 11.52
C GLU A 69 -9.20 -1.07 10.75
N TRP A 70 -9.88 -1.66 9.76
CA TRP A 70 -10.89 -0.96 8.95
C TRP A 70 -12.23 -0.81 9.66
N ASP A 71 -12.63 -1.76 10.49
CA ASP A 71 -13.76 -1.63 11.42
C ASP A 71 -13.52 -0.48 12.40
N MET A 72 -12.31 -0.37 12.95
CA MET A 72 -12.01 0.74 13.85
C MET A 72 -11.98 2.09 13.12
N PHE A 73 -11.36 2.13 11.94
CA PHE A 73 -11.34 3.34 11.11
C PHE A 73 -12.75 3.86 10.78
N ARG A 74 -13.71 2.94 10.56
CA ARG A 74 -15.12 3.25 10.29
C ARG A 74 -15.95 3.51 11.56
N GLY A 75 -15.38 3.34 12.75
CA GLY A 75 -16.08 3.54 14.02
C GLY A 75 -16.99 2.38 14.42
N ASN A 76 -16.85 1.21 13.79
CA ASN A 76 -17.57 -0.02 14.15
C ASN A 76 -17.04 -0.66 15.44
N CYS A 77 -15.96 -0.12 16.00
CA CYS A 77 -15.36 -0.57 17.24
C CYS A 77 -15.24 0.54 18.29
N PRO A 78 -15.28 0.18 19.58
CA PRO A 78 -15.06 1.12 20.66
C PRO A 78 -13.61 1.64 20.64
N THR A 79 -13.46 2.89 20.21
CA THR A 79 -12.21 3.64 20.31
C THR A 79 -12.04 4.23 21.72
N ARG A 80 -10.94 4.94 21.99
CA ARG A 80 -10.81 5.69 23.26
C ARG A 80 -12.03 6.60 23.53
N THR A 81 -12.67 7.15 22.49
CA THR A 81 -13.75 8.14 22.66
C THR A 81 -15.06 7.56 23.16
N VAL A 82 -15.25 6.24 23.20
CA VAL A 82 -16.49 5.68 23.77
C VAL A 82 -16.58 5.77 25.30
N ASN A 83 -15.50 6.09 26.05
CA ASN A 83 -15.55 6.01 27.51
C ASN A 83 -14.70 7.03 28.31
N VAL A 84 -14.17 8.10 27.72
CA VAL A 84 -13.59 9.19 28.54
C VAL A 84 -14.68 10.13 29.08
N LYS A 85 -15.76 10.35 28.32
CA LYS A 85 -16.84 11.25 28.76
C LYS A 85 -17.71 10.63 29.85
N MET A 86 -17.85 9.30 29.93
CA MET A 86 -18.59 8.64 31.03
C MET A 86 -17.78 8.53 32.32
N LYS A 87 -16.44 8.65 32.28
CA LYS A 87 -15.60 8.64 33.49
C LYS A 87 -15.22 10.03 34.01
N LYS A 88 -15.37 11.08 33.20
CA LYS A 88 -15.12 12.47 33.63
C LYS A 88 -16.33 13.14 34.28
N PHE A 89 -17.52 12.55 34.18
CA PHE A 89 -18.76 13.03 34.82
C PHE A 89 -19.24 12.00 35.87
N GLY A 90 -18.34 11.58 36.74
CA GLY A 90 -18.70 10.76 37.90
C GLY A 90 -19.64 11.51 38.83
N PHE A 91 -20.69 10.81 39.24
CA PHE A 91 -21.20 10.85 40.61
C PHE A 91 -20.05 10.77 41.62
#